data_AF-A0A2T4TTI5-F1
#
_entry.id   AF-A0A2T4TTI5-F1
#
_cell.length_a   1.000
_cell.length_b   1.000
_cell.length_c   1.000
_cell.angle_alpha   90.00
_cell.angle_beta   90.00
_cell.angle_gamma   90.00
#
_symmetry.space_group_name_H-M   'P 1'
#
loop_
_entity.id
_entity.type
_entity.pdbx_description
1 polymer ?
#
loop_
_entity_poly.entity_id
_entity_poly.type
_entity_poly.pdbx_seq_one_letter_code
_entity_poly.pdbx_strand_id
1 'polypeptide(L)'
;MALTIPEGATASTYKVTNGRLETSKSYEAGKNISAGTAVVIKAEPGNYEFLSTTNTGNSDNDSMLSGTDTETALEADATSYFYRLSTNETGDMGSVGFYWGTEDGSAFTNGAHKAYLKVAKDAADGAKAYPFSNDPTGIGTLKTTEKAGNDAIYNLAGQQVGDTYKGIVIVNGKKVIKK
;
A
#
# COMPACT_ATOMS: atom_id res chain seq x y z
N MET A 1 25.36 -10.91 10.45
CA MET A 1 24.84 -11.90 11.41
C MET A 1 23.32 -11.84 11.37
N ALA A 2 22.63 -12.95 11.65
CA ALA A 2 21.17 -12.96 11.73
C ALA A 2 20.70 -12.47 13.11
N LEU A 3 19.43 -12.07 13.21
CA LEU A 3 18.80 -11.63 14.46
C LEU A 3 17.63 -12.54 14.82
N THR A 4 17.50 -12.90 16.09
CA THR A 4 16.37 -13.69 16.60
C THR A 4 15.28 -12.78 17.16
N ILE A 5 14.02 -13.04 16.81
CA ILE A 5 12.86 -12.29 17.32
C ILE A 5 12.65 -12.60 18.81
N PRO A 6 12.60 -11.59 19.71
CA PRO A 6 12.30 -11.81 21.12
C PRO A 6 10.82 -12.15 21.35
N GLU A 7 10.50 -12.69 22.54
CA GLU A 7 9.11 -12.85 22.95
C GLU A 7 8.37 -11.51 22.98
N GLY A 8 7.07 -11.54 22.63
CA GLY A 8 6.22 -10.35 22.60
C GLY A 8 6.42 -9.43 21.39
N ALA A 9 7.28 -9.79 20.43
CA ALA A 9 7.45 -9.09 19.17
C ALA A 9 7.20 -10.04 17.98
N THR A 10 6.74 -9.46 16.87
CA THR A 10 6.74 -10.10 15.56
C THR A 10 7.43 -9.20 14.55
N ALA A 11 7.97 -9.80 13.49
CA ALA A 11 8.51 -9.06 12.36
C ALA A 11 7.85 -9.48 11.05
N SER A 12 7.67 -8.53 10.14
CA SER A 12 7.08 -8.79 8.83
C SER A 12 7.83 -8.07 7.71
N THR A 13 7.94 -8.74 6.57
CA THR A 13 8.30 -8.15 5.28
C THR A 13 7.03 -7.85 4.48
N TYR A 14 7.13 -6.93 3.53
CA TYR A 14 5.99 -6.50 2.73
C TYR A 14 6.33 -6.43 1.26
N LYS A 15 5.30 -6.62 0.44
CA LYS A 15 5.32 -6.40 -1.01
C LYS A 15 4.07 -5.64 -1.43
N VAL A 16 4.09 -5.08 -2.63
CA VAL A 16 2.91 -4.48 -3.24
C VAL A 16 2.50 -5.32 -4.44
N THR A 17 1.22 -5.72 -4.48
CA THR A 17 0.62 -6.46 -5.59
C THR A 17 -0.69 -5.78 -5.97
N ASN A 18 -0.83 -5.40 -7.25
CA ASN A 18 -2.02 -4.70 -7.78
C ASN A 18 -2.41 -3.47 -6.94
N GLY A 19 -1.45 -2.59 -6.61
CA GLY A 19 -1.71 -1.39 -5.82
C GLY A 19 -2.06 -1.64 -4.34
N ARG A 20 -1.89 -2.87 -3.83
CA ARG A 20 -2.19 -3.23 -2.44
C ARG A 20 -0.95 -3.73 -1.71
N LEU A 21 -0.76 -3.25 -0.49
CA LEU A 21 0.26 -3.77 0.41
C LEU A 21 -0.16 -5.13 0.96
N GLU A 22 0.75 -6.10 0.86
CA GLU A 22 0.57 -7.46 1.34
C GLU A 22 1.76 -7.84 2.21
N THR A 23 1.49 -8.57 3.30
CA THR A 23 2.55 -9.22 4.06
C THR A 23 3.19 -10.29 3.18
N SER A 24 4.48 -10.16 2.91
CA SER A 24 5.24 -11.15 2.14
C SER A 24 5.64 -12.32 3.03
N LYS A 25 6.15 -12.03 4.23
CA LYS A 25 6.52 -13.03 5.23
C LYS A 25 6.37 -12.49 6.64
N SER A 26 6.04 -13.39 7.57
CA SER A 26 6.00 -13.11 9.01
C SER A 26 6.97 -14.01 9.76
N TYR A 27 7.57 -13.42 10.80
CA TYR A 27 8.51 -14.05 11.71
C TYR A 27 7.95 -13.92 13.13
N GLU A 28 7.63 -15.07 13.73
CA GLU A 28 7.22 -15.17 15.13
C GLU A 28 8.44 -15.14 16.07
N ALA A 29 8.18 -14.97 17.37
CA ALA A 29 9.20 -15.10 18.42
C ALA A 29 10.03 -16.39 18.26
N GLY A 30 11.35 -16.28 18.46
CA GLY A 30 12.31 -17.37 18.30
C GLY A 30 12.71 -17.68 16.84
N LYS A 31 12.10 -17.04 15.84
CA LYS A 31 12.56 -17.14 14.44
C LYS A 31 13.72 -16.20 14.16
N ASN A 32 14.50 -16.51 13.12
CA ASN A 32 15.67 -15.74 12.73
C ASN A 32 15.41 -14.91 11.46
N ILE A 33 15.73 -13.62 11.53
CA ILE A 33 15.82 -12.69 10.39
C ILE A 33 17.26 -12.75 9.84
N SER A 34 17.40 -12.97 8.53
CA SER A 34 18.71 -12.96 7.87
C SER A 34 19.40 -11.61 7.98
N ALA A 35 20.73 -11.62 8.00
CA ALA A 35 21.52 -10.39 7.92
C ALA A 35 21.09 -9.53 6.71
N GLY A 36 20.97 -8.21 6.90
CA GLY A 36 20.59 -7.27 5.83
C GLY A 36 19.11 -7.32 5.40
N THR A 37 18.25 -8.03 6.14
CA THR A 37 16.81 -8.05 5.83
C THR A 37 16.10 -6.89 6.51
N ALA A 38 15.48 -6.01 5.74
CA ALA A 38 14.60 -4.97 6.25
C ALA A 38 13.24 -5.57 6.63
N VAL A 39 12.75 -5.23 7.82
CA VAL A 39 11.47 -5.70 8.37
C VAL A 39 10.74 -4.56 9.10
N VAL A 40 9.43 -4.72 9.26
CA VAL A 40 8.64 -3.94 10.22
C VAL A 40 8.46 -4.78 11.48
N ILE A 41 8.72 -4.20 12.64
CA ILE A 41 8.53 -4.85 13.94
C ILE A 41 7.19 -4.38 14.52
N LYS A 42 6.39 -5.33 15.00
CA LYS A 42 5.17 -5.08 15.75
C LYS A 42 5.33 -5.66 17.15
N ALA A 43 5.13 -4.83 18.16
CA ALA A 43 5.17 -5.21 19.56
C ALA A 43 4.35 -4.20 20.38
N GLU A 44 3.98 -4.58 21.60
CA GLU A 44 3.48 -3.61 22.59
C GLU A 44 4.60 -2.64 23.00
N PRO A 45 4.30 -1.47 23.57
CA PRO A 45 5.33 -0.56 24.06
C PRO A 45 6.23 -1.25 25.11
N GLY A 46 7.53 -1.29 24.85
CA GLY A 46 8.49 -1.97 25.72
C GLY A 46 9.91 -1.98 25.15
N ASN A 47 10.82 -2.63 25.88
CA ASN A 47 12.18 -2.87 25.43
C ASN A 47 12.31 -4.31 24.93
N TYR A 48 12.81 -4.47 23.71
CA TYR A 48 12.95 -5.76 23.04
C TYR A 48 14.38 -5.93 22.55
N GLU A 49 15.08 -6.94 23.06
CA GLU A 49 16.45 -7.23 22.65
C GLU A 49 16.45 -8.29 21.55
N PHE A 50 16.96 -7.92 20.37
CA PHE A 50 17.14 -8.83 19.25
C PHE A 50 18.53 -9.47 19.34
N LEU A 51 18.57 -10.75 19.71
CA LEU A 51 19.83 -11.46 19.89
C LEU A 51 20.48 -11.78 18.55
N SER A 52 21.80 -11.55 18.46
CA SER A 52 22.58 -11.95 17.29
C SER A 52 22.84 -13.45 17.29
N THR A 53 22.70 -14.09 16.12
CA THR A 53 22.93 -15.52 15.95
C THR A 53 23.71 -15.85 14.68
N THR A 54 24.43 -16.96 14.72
CA THR A 54 25.12 -17.57 13.57
C THR A 54 24.20 -18.50 12.77
N ASN A 55 23.02 -18.83 13.30
CA ASN A 55 22.01 -19.60 12.58
C ASN A 55 21.55 -18.83 11.34
N THR A 56 21.33 -19.54 10.24
CA THR A 56 20.79 -18.93 9.04
C THR A 56 19.37 -18.43 9.31
N GLY A 57 19.13 -17.15 9.00
CA GLY A 57 17.78 -16.64 8.84
C GLY A 57 17.20 -17.10 7.51
N ASN A 58 15.89 -16.93 7.34
CA ASN A 58 15.25 -17.18 6.06
C ASN A 58 15.07 -15.83 5.35
N SER A 59 15.75 -15.61 4.23
CA SER A 59 15.52 -14.44 3.39
C SER A 59 14.13 -14.48 2.76
N ASP A 60 13.66 -13.31 2.32
CA ASP A 60 12.44 -13.14 1.54
C ASP A 60 12.78 -12.28 0.32
N ASN A 61 12.92 -12.93 -0.83
CA ASN A 61 13.28 -12.25 -2.08
C ASN A 61 12.09 -11.52 -2.71
N ASP A 62 10.87 -11.78 -2.25
CA ASP A 62 9.66 -11.10 -2.73
C ASP A 62 9.41 -9.78 -1.97
N SER A 63 10.16 -9.56 -0.88
CA SER A 63 10.08 -8.32 -0.09
C SER A 63 10.52 -7.12 -0.91
N MET A 64 9.68 -6.07 -0.88
CA MET A 64 9.98 -4.75 -1.43
C MET A 64 10.53 -3.78 -0.37
N LEU A 65 10.79 -4.28 0.85
CA LEU A 65 11.46 -3.50 1.87
C LEU A 65 12.96 -3.45 1.62
N SER A 66 13.50 -2.25 1.77
CA SER A 66 14.95 -1.98 1.78
C SER A 66 15.30 -1.21 3.05
N GLY A 67 16.57 -1.16 3.40
CA GLY A 67 17.04 -0.44 4.57
C GLY A 67 18.48 0.02 4.40
N THR A 68 18.91 0.95 5.25
CA THR A 68 20.27 1.48 5.24
C THR A 68 20.88 1.34 6.63
N ASP A 69 22.16 0.96 6.70
CA ASP A 69 22.86 0.81 7.99
C ASP A 69 23.26 2.17 8.58
N THR A 70 23.52 3.15 7.71
CA THR A 70 23.78 4.54 8.09
C THR A 70 22.67 5.44 7.58
N GLU A 71 22.65 6.69 8.06
CA GLU A 71 21.86 7.71 7.39
C GLU A 71 22.40 7.89 5.97
N THR A 72 21.51 7.74 4.98
CA THR A 72 21.89 7.66 3.58
C THR A 72 20.85 8.37 2.73
N ALA A 73 21.31 9.30 1.87
CA ALA A 73 20.49 9.84 0.80
C ALA A 73 20.22 8.74 -0.22
N LEU A 74 18.95 8.37 -0.41
CA LEU A 74 18.58 7.35 -1.38
C LEU A 74 18.77 7.88 -2.80
N GLU A 75 19.26 7.02 -3.69
CA GLU A 75 19.42 7.36 -5.10
C GLU A 75 18.06 7.56 -5.77
N ALA A 76 17.97 8.58 -6.61
CA ALA A 76 16.77 8.85 -7.38
C ALA A 76 16.48 7.69 -8.34
N ASP A 77 15.21 7.30 -8.43
CA ASP A 77 14.75 6.29 -9.36
C ASP A 77 13.43 6.76 -9.98
N ALA A 78 13.49 7.18 -11.25
CA ALA A 78 12.34 7.68 -11.97
C ALA A 78 11.24 6.62 -12.18
N THR A 79 11.54 5.34 -11.98
CA THR A 79 10.61 4.20 -12.18
C THR A 79 9.96 3.71 -10.89
N SER A 80 10.35 4.27 -9.73
CA SER A 80 9.86 3.85 -8.42
C SER A 80 9.32 5.02 -7.61
N TYR A 81 8.45 4.69 -6.65
CA TYR A 81 8.10 5.56 -5.52
C TYR A 81 8.75 5.04 -4.24
N PHE A 82 9.09 5.96 -3.34
CA PHE A 82 9.73 5.68 -2.05
C PHE A 82 8.80 6.06 -0.91
N TYR A 83 8.60 5.12 0.02
CA TYR A 83 7.70 5.31 1.15
C TYR A 83 8.45 5.07 2.46
N ARG A 84 8.18 5.92 3.45
CA ARG A 84 8.64 5.77 4.83
C ARG A 84 7.54 5.19 5.70
N LEU A 85 7.92 4.48 6.75
CA LEU A 85 6.98 4.11 7.81
C LEU A 85 6.60 5.39 8.58
N SER A 86 5.32 5.73 8.59
CA SER A 86 4.78 6.95 9.20
C SER A 86 3.32 6.75 9.59
N THR A 87 2.76 7.74 10.25
CA THR A 87 1.32 7.97 10.34
C THR A 87 0.87 8.92 9.24
N ASN A 88 -0.45 9.08 9.09
CA ASN A 88 -1.05 10.13 8.27
C ASN A 88 -0.64 11.55 8.75
N GLU A 89 -1.01 12.57 7.98
CA GLU A 89 -0.67 13.97 8.29
C GLU A 89 -1.18 14.45 9.65
N THR A 90 -2.25 13.85 10.18
CA THR A 90 -2.80 14.19 11.50
C THR A 90 -2.06 13.54 12.66
N GLY A 91 -1.14 12.61 12.38
CA GLY A 91 -0.37 11.92 13.40
C GLY A 91 -1.11 10.77 14.11
N ASP A 92 -2.23 10.29 13.55
CA ASP A 92 -3.06 9.27 14.20
C ASP A 92 -2.31 7.92 14.29
N MET A 93 -2.17 7.38 15.49
CA MET A 93 -1.54 6.06 15.72
C MET A 93 -2.32 4.91 15.04
N GLY A 94 -3.62 5.06 14.80
CA GLY A 94 -4.41 4.10 14.03
C GLY A 94 -4.10 4.09 12.52
N SER A 95 -3.33 5.06 12.04
CA SER A 95 -2.99 5.25 10.63
C SER A 95 -1.56 4.85 10.28
N VAL A 96 -0.86 4.10 11.14
CA VAL A 96 0.50 3.66 10.84
C VAL A 96 0.52 2.85 9.53
N GLY A 97 1.46 3.18 8.66
CA GLY A 97 1.67 2.52 7.38
C GLY A 97 2.82 3.12 6.59
N PHE A 98 2.90 2.76 5.31
CA PHE A 98 3.89 3.33 4.40
C PHE A 98 3.30 4.53 3.68
N TYR A 99 3.90 5.71 3.84
CA TYR A 99 3.50 6.95 3.17
C TYR A 99 4.66 7.44 2.32
N TRP A 100 4.40 8.11 1.19
CA TRP A 100 5.46 8.76 0.42
C TRP A 100 6.42 9.53 1.34
N GLY A 101 7.72 9.34 1.13
CA GLY A 101 8.75 10.03 1.91
C GLY A 101 8.85 11.52 1.60
N THR A 102 8.40 11.93 0.41
CA THR A 102 8.39 13.28 -0.13
C THR A 102 7.06 13.56 -0.84
N GLU A 103 6.78 14.81 -1.19
CA GLU A 103 5.50 15.23 -1.79
C GLU A 103 5.17 14.54 -3.13
N ASP A 104 6.20 14.17 -3.90
CA ASP A 104 6.11 13.53 -5.21
C ASP A 104 6.48 12.04 -5.21
N GLY A 105 6.70 11.46 -4.03
CA GLY A 105 7.12 10.07 -3.87
C GLY A 105 8.55 9.78 -4.34
N SER A 106 9.36 10.81 -4.54
CA SER A 106 10.80 10.71 -4.86
C SER A 106 11.64 10.14 -3.72
N ALA A 107 12.91 9.86 -4.02
CA ALA A 107 13.88 9.40 -3.04
C ALA A 107 14.10 10.44 -1.93
N PHE A 108 14.40 9.96 -0.72
CA PHE A 108 14.62 10.79 0.47
C PHE A 108 15.85 10.32 1.24
N THR A 109 16.28 11.08 2.26
CA THR A 109 17.32 10.62 3.19
C THR A 109 16.73 9.64 4.20
N ASN A 110 17.10 8.36 4.07
CA ASN A 110 16.68 7.34 5.02
C ASN A 110 17.60 7.34 6.24
N GLY A 111 17.01 7.29 7.44
CA GLY A 111 17.76 7.24 8.69
C GLY A 111 18.50 5.91 8.88
N ALA A 112 19.56 5.93 9.70
CA ALA A 112 20.30 4.73 10.06
C ALA A 112 19.38 3.64 10.66
N HIS A 113 19.56 2.41 10.20
CA HIS A 113 18.81 1.22 10.61
C HIS A 113 17.29 1.35 10.45
N LYS A 114 16.82 2.16 9.49
CA LYS A 114 15.40 2.29 9.15
C LYS A 114 15.08 1.54 7.87
N ALA A 115 13.92 0.87 7.87
CA ALA A 115 13.34 0.28 6.68
C ALA A 115 12.51 1.32 5.91
N TYR A 116 12.54 1.23 4.59
CA TYR A 116 11.67 1.95 3.67
C TYR A 116 11.11 0.97 2.64
N LEU A 117 9.96 1.32 2.06
CA LEU A 117 9.35 0.55 0.98
C LEU A 117 9.67 1.23 -0.35
N LYS A 118 10.17 0.47 -1.32
CA LYS A 118 10.41 0.94 -2.69
C LYS A 118 9.51 0.17 -3.64
N VAL A 119 8.64 0.87 -4.36
CA VAL A 119 7.62 0.24 -5.21
C VAL A 119 7.75 0.79 -6.61
N ALA A 120 7.81 -0.09 -7.60
CA ALA A 120 7.75 0.31 -9.00
C ALA A 120 6.41 1.04 -9.30
N LYS A 121 6.45 2.08 -10.13
CA LYS A 121 5.29 2.96 -10.37
C LYS A 121 4.08 2.23 -10.95
N ASP A 122 4.32 1.19 -11.74
CA ASP A 122 3.29 0.31 -12.30
C ASP A 122 2.61 -0.55 -11.22
N ALA A 123 3.38 -1.12 -10.29
CA ALA A 123 2.85 -1.90 -9.18
C ALA A 123 2.13 -1.02 -8.14
N ALA A 124 2.56 0.23 -7.98
CA ALA A 124 2.00 1.16 -7.03
C ALA A 124 0.61 1.70 -7.40
N ASP A 125 0.23 1.67 -8.67
CA ASP A 125 -1.04 2.21 -9.19
C ASP A 125 -1.35 3.65 -8.68
N GLY A 126 -0.31 4.47 -8.54
CA GLY A 126 -0.42 5.84 -8.05
C GLY A 126 -0.76 5.99 -6.56
N ALA A 127 -0.72 4.91 -5.77
CA ALA A 127 -0.97 4.96 -4.33
C ALA A 127 0.06 5.84 -3.62
N LYS A 128 -0.41 6.79 -2.81
CA LYS A 128 0.44 7.67 -1.98
C LYS A 128 0.73 7.09 -0.60
N ALA A 129 -0.06 6.11 -0.19
CA ALA A 129 0.02 5.49 1.11
C ALA A 129 -0.50 4.06 1.11
N TYR A 130 0.03 3.27 2.02
CA TYR A 130 -0.40 1.92 2.37
C TYR A 130 -0.55 1.83 3.91
N PRO A 131 -1.70 2.24 4.46
CA PRO A 131 -1.98 2.07 5.88
C PRO A 131 -2.02 0.57 6.23
N PHE A 132 -1.55 0.21 7.43
CA PHE A 132 -1.68 -1.16 7.94
C PHE A 132 -3.10 -1.48 8.39
N SER A 133 -3.87 -0.46 8.77
CA SER A 133 -5.30 -0.62 9.03
C SER A 133 -6.01 -0.78 7.69
N ASN A 134 -6.81 -1.84 7.61
CA ASN A 134 -7.50 -2.23 6.40
C ASN A 134 -8.82 -1.45 6.22
N ASP A 135 -8.98 -0.28 6.85
CA ASP A 135 -10.15 0.57 6.68
C ASP A 135 -10.07 1.18 5.29
N PRO A 136 -10.80 0.62 4.30
CA PRO A 136 -10.80 1.18 2.99
C PRO A 136 -11.59 2.49 3.11
N THR A 137 -10.94 3.63 2.94
CA THR A 137 -11.65 4.88 2.69
C THR A 137 -12.32 4.77 1.32
N GLY A 138 -13.46 4.07 1.28
CA GLY A 138 -14.56 4.27 0.36
C GLY A 138 -14.47 3.79 -1.09
N ILE A 139 -13.30 3.60 -1.72
CA ILE A 139 -13.28 3.27 -3.17
C ILE A 139 -12.13 2.31 -3.50
N GLY A 140 -12.44 1.01 -3.55
CA GLY A 140 -11.49 -0.05 -3.91
C GLY A 140 -11.61 -0.57 -5.35
N THR A 141 -12.53 -0.04 -6.15
CA THR A 141 -12.65 -0.29 -7.60
C THR A 141 -13.86 0.48 -8.12
N LEU A 142 -13.72 1.22 -9.21
CA LEU A 142 -14.89 1.54 -10.04
C LEU A 142 -15.32 0.23 -10.71
N LYS A 143 -16.20 -0.52 -10.05
CA LYS A 143 -17.01 -1.50 -10.79
C LYS A 143 -17.90 -0.68 -11.70
N THR A 144 -17.51 -0.53 -12.96
CA THR A 144 -18.44 -0.27 -14.05
C THR A 144 -19.36 -1.48 -14.13
N THR A 145 -20.33 -1.56 -13.22
CA THR A 145 -21.45 -2.45 -13.39
C THR A 145 -22.18 -1.89 -14.61
N GLU A 146 -21.92 -2.46 -15.78
CA GLU A 146 -22.89 -2.36 -16.85
C GLU A 146 -24.17 -2.96 -16.28
N LYS A 147 -25.10 -2.10 -15.86
CA LYS A 147 -26.43 -2.53 -15.47
C LYS A 147 -27.06 -3.19 -16.68
N ALA A 148 -27.06 -4.51 -16.68
CA ALA A 148 -27.89 -5.31 -17.55
C ALA A 148 -29.28 -5.36 -16.91
N GLY A 149 -30.21 -4.54 -17.39
CA GLY A 149 -31.63 -4.71 -17.08
C GLY A 149 -32.46 -3.42 -17.10
N ASN A 150 -33.13 -3.19 -18.22
CA ASN A 150 -34.36 -2.39 -18.36
C ASN A 150 -34.37 -1.02 -17.63
N ASP A 151 -33.35 -0.19 -17.87
CA ASP A 151 -33.22 1.10 -17.19
C ASP A 151 -34.18 2.17 -17.73
N ALA A 152 -34.75 2.95 -16.80
CA ALA A 152 -35.56 4.11 -17.08
C ALA A 152 -34.80 5.09 -18.01
N ILE A 153 -35.45 5.48 -19.11
CA ILE A 153 -34.93 6.45 -20.07
C ILE A 153 -35.38 7.83 -19.61
N TYR A 154 -34.48 8.82 -19.60
CA TYR A 154 -34.82 10.19 -19.26
C TYR A 154 -34.54 11.14 -20.42
N ASN A 155 -35.38 12.17 -20.60
CA ASN A 155 -35.02 13.31 -21.45
C ASN A 155 -34.05 14.25 -20.73
N LEU A 156 -33.55 15.28 -21.43
CA LEU A 156 -32.61 16.26 -20.84
C LEU A 156 -33.22 17.13 -19.73
N ALA A 157 -34.55 17.15 -19.59
CA ALA A 157 -35.25 17.82 -18.49
C ALA A 157 -35.42 16.90 -17.26
N GLY A 158 -34.92 15.66 -17.31
CA GLY A 158 -35.01 14.69 -16.21
C GLY A 158 -36.35 13.97 -16.11
N GLN A 159 -37.22 14.06 -17.12
CA GLN A 159 -38.50 13.34 -17.14
C GLN A 159 -38.27 11.93 -17.68
N GLN A 160 -38.84 10.92 -17.03
CA GLN A 160 -38.83 9.55 -17.54
C GLN A 160 -39.68 9.47 -18.82
N VAL A 161 -39.11 8.89 -19.87
CA VAL A 161 -39.73 8.72 -21.18
C VAL A 161 -39.75 7.25 -21.59
N GLY A 162 -40.71 6.88 -22.42
CA GLY A 162 -40.83 5.52 -22.95
C GLY A 162 -39.90 5.23 -24.12
N ASP A 163 -39.93 3.99 -24.60
CA ASP A 163 -39.04 3.53 -25.66
C ASP A 163 -39.23 4.20 -27.02
N THR A 164 -40.35 4.87 -27.23
CA THR A 164 -40.70 5.54 -28.50
C THR A 164 -40.22 6.99 -28.60
N TYR A 165 -39.57 7.51 -27.54
CA TYR A 165 -39.08 8.89 -27.51
C TYR A 165 -37.89 9.09 -28.46
N LYS A 166 -37.93 10.18 -29.24
CA LYS A 166 -36.88 10.57 -30.18
C LYS A 166 -36.12 11.80 -29.67
N GLY A 167 -34.80 11.77 -29.78
CA GLY A 167 -33.91 12.84 -29.33
C GLY A 167 -32.80 12.35 -28.41
N ILE A 168 -32.12 13.28 -27.75
CA ILE A 168 -31.08 12.95 -26.77
C ILE A 168 -31.75 12.48 -25.48
N VAL A 169 -31.36 11.30 -25.03
CA VAL A 169 -31.84 10.67 -23.79
C VAL A 169 -30.69 10.28 -22.89
N ILE A 170 -30.97 10.10 -21.61
CA ILE A 170 -30.03 9.58 -20.62
C ILE A 170 -30.47 8.15 -20.27
N VAL A 171 -29.58 7.19 -20.52
CA VAL A 171 -29.76 5.78 -20.16
C VAL A 171 -28.49 5.33 -19.46
N ASN A 172 -28.60 4.75 -18.27
CA ASN A 172 -27.44 4.34 -17.47
C ASN A 172 -26.42 5.45 -17.22
N GLY A 173 -26.90 6.67 -16.97
CA GLY A 173 -26.05 7.85 -16.73
C GLY A 173 -25.28 8.34 -17.96
N LYS A 174 -25.48 7.73 -19.14
CA LYS A 174 -24.85 8.12 -20.41
C LYS A 174 -25.87 8.81 -21.31
N LYS A 175 -25.43 9.85 -22.02
CA LYS A 175 -26.23 10.53 -23.05
C LYS A 175 -26.18 9.73 -24.35
N VAL A 176 -27.34 9.41 -24.92
CA VAL A 176 -27.51 8.62 -26.14
C VAL A 176 -28.52 9.31 -27.07
N ILE A 177 -28.31 9.25 -28.38
CA ILE A 177 -29.29 9.75 -29.36
C ILE A 177 -30.22 8.61 -29.76
N LYS A 178 -31.51 8.78 -29.53
CA LYS A 178 -32.57 7.85 -29.95
C LYS A 178 -33.30 8.39 -31.17
N LYS A 179 -33.41 7.60 -32.23
CA LYS A 179 -33.93 8.00 -33.55
C LYS A 179 -35.38 7.59 -33.76
#